data_AF-A0A951Z7M6-F1
#
_entry.id   AF-A0A951Z7M6-F1
#
_cell.length_a   1.000
_cell.length_b   1.000
_cell.length_c   1.000
_cell.angle_alpha   90.00
_cell.angle_beta   90.00
_cell.angle_gamma   90.00
#
_symmetry.space_group_name_H-M   'P 1'
#
loop_
_entity.id
_entity.type
_entity.pdbx_description
1 polymer ?
#
loop_
_entity_poly.entity_id
_entity_poly.type
_entity_poly.pdbx_seq_one_letter_code
_entity_poly.pdbx_strand_id
1 'polypeptide(L)'
;MTKTLATGIAVALGALAFAQPFPFELEAHRKPSIQTGGNAVVKGGRILTATKGIIENADILVRRGKIEAIGPNLAVPRGFAVIDARGKVVAPGIIDGHSHRASDGTNEGSDSITAEVRIEDVLNLGGINVWQALASGHTSALILHGSANSVGGESKVIKYKYRKAPHEAVIPDAPRMIKFALGENVTRKSSTATGPGRFPRSRMGVEALYRRAFTEAREYLDAWKAYEAKKASDPKAIPPRKDLRLQTLADILEGKVWVQCHSYRADEMLMMVRLSQDFGFKIGALQHALEAYKIAPELAAAGVGVSMFVDNWSFKLEGYDSIPFNAAICTKAGVNVSINTDGLSGTTALNVDAAKTMRFGGLTEEQALQTLTINPAKQLGIDHRTGSIELGKDADLVIWDGHPLSVYSKCAMTLIEGEVFFERRDAFGVDRNSIIKTHLDPQGAKTEAPLPAKSNAYAIVGATLHPVSGPTIESGTIIVRDGKIEAVGERVPIPTGATRIEGRGLHVYPGFIDGGSQMGIAEISPIPVSLDNTELGSIQPDLDVLTALFVESAHYGPARYNGVLNVFTRNT
;
A
#
# COMPACT_ATOMS: atom_id res chain seq x y z
N MET A 1 -0.03 -82.98 -19.06
CA MET A 1 -0.37 -81.88 -18.13
C MET A 1 0.46 -80.67 -18.50
N THR A 2 -0.25 -79.57 -18.72
CA THR A 2 0.11 -78.37 -19.49
C THR A 2 0.99 -77.40 -18.69
N LYS A 3 2.05 -76.90 -19.34
CA LYS A 3 2.73 -75.63 -18.99
C LYS A 3 2.19 -74.56 -19.95
N THR A 4 1.65 -73.48 -19.42
CA THR A 4 1.21 -72.32 -20.21
C THR A 4 2.03 -71.11 -19.78
N LEU A 5 2.72 -70.50 -20.75
CA LEU A 5 3.38 -69.21 -20.65
C LEU A 5 2.34 -68.12 -20.36
N ALA A 6 2.61 -67.26 -19.37
CA ALA A 6 1.91 -65.99 -19.19
C ALA A 6 2.78 -64.86 -19.75
N THR A 7 2.30 -64.23 -20.82
CA THR A 7 2.92 -63.08 -21.50
C THR A 7 2.65 -61.83 -20.67
N GLY A 8 3.70 -61.17 -20.19
CA GLY A 8 3.62 -59.88 -19.51
C GLY A 8 3.44 -58.74 -20.53
N ILE A 9 2.34 -58.01 -20.44
CA ILE A 9 2.16 -56.72 -21.11
C ILE A 9 2.63 -55.63 -20.14
N ALA A 10 3.78 -55.03 -20.43
CA ALA A 10 4.23 -53.81 -19.78
C ALA A 10 3.44 -52.63 -20.36
N VAL A 11 2.52 -52.07 -19.58
CA VAL A 11 1.86 -50.80 -19.91
C VAL A 11 2.80 -49.67 -19.51
N ALA A 12 3.38 -49.00 -20.51
CA ALA A 12 4.08 -47.75 -20.32
C ALA A 12 3.07 -46.67 -19.90
N LEU A 13 3.04 -46.32 -18.62
CA LEU A 13 2.34 -45.14 -18.10
C LEU A 13 3.12 -43.90 -18.55
N GLY A 14 2.75 -43.37 -19.72
CA GLY A 14 3.10 -42.00 -20.10
C GLY A 14 2.48 -41.03 -19.08
N ALA A 15 3.30 -40.14 -18.53
CA ALA A 15 2.84 -39.06 -17.67
C ALA A 15 1.96 -38.09 -18.46
N LEU A 16 0.66 -38.36 -18.50
CA LEU A 16 -0.35 -37.38 -18.88
C LEU A 16 -0.41 -36.33 -17.78
N ALA A 17 0.11 -35.14 -18.07
CA ALA A 17 -0.12 -33.96 -17.25
C ALA A 17 -1.63 -33.69 -17.23
N PHE A 18 -2.29 -34.01 -16.12
CA PHE A 18 -3.68 -33.64 -15.92
C PHE A 18 -3.79 -32.12 -15.89
N ALA A 19 -4.40 -31.54 -16.94
CA ALA A 19 -4.87 -30.17 -16.92
C ALA A 19 -5.81 -30.00 -15.72
N GLN A 20 -5.51 -29.03 -14.86
CA GLN A 20 -6.29 -28.72 -13.66
C GLN A 20 -7.77 -28.51 -14.05
N PRO A 21 -8.70 -29.36 -13.56
CA PRO A 21 -10.10 -29.28 -13.96
C PRO A 21 -10.88 -28.11 -13.31
N PHE A 22 -10.26 -27.36 -12.39
CA PHE A 22 -10.94 -26.29 -11.64
C PHE A 22 -10.14 -24.98 -11.60
N PRO A 23 -10.81 -23.81 -11.60
CA PRO A 23 -10.17 -22.50 -11.65
C PRO A 23 -9.73 -22.00 -10.25
N PHE A 24 -9.08 -22.85 -9.45
CA PHE A 24 -8.57 -22.45 -8.14
C PHE A 24 -7.10 -22.81 -7.95
N GLU A 25 -6.39 -21.98 -7.19
CA GLU A 25 -4.98 -22.19 -6.87
C GLU A 25 -4.85 -23.10 -5.63
N LEU A 26 -4.14 -24.22 -5.78
CA LEU A 26 -3.71 -25.06 -4.68
C LEU A 26 -2.34 -24.64 -4.17
N GLU A 27 -2.05 -25.01 -2.93
CA GLU A 27 -0.73 -24.80 -2.32
C GLU A 27 0.43 -25.39 -3.17
N ALA A 28 0.20 -26.54 -3.82
CA ALA A 28 1.18 -27.16 -4.70
C ALA A 28 1.54 -26.28 -5.92
N HIS A 29 0.66 -25.36 -6.33
CA HIS A 29 0.92 -24.42 -7.42
C HIS A 29 1.76 -23.21 -6.99
N ARG A 30 1.88 -22.95 -5.68
CA ARG A 30 2.64 -21.84 -5.10
C ARG A 30 4.15 -22.10 -5.05
N LYS A 31 4.66 -22.70 -6.12
CA LYS A 31 6.06 -23.08 -6.32
C LYS A 31 6.46 -22.73 -7.75
N PRO A 32 7.28 -21.69 -7.94
CA PRO A 32 7.80 -21.30 -9.25
C PRO A 32 8.51 -22.46 -9.96
N SER A 33 8.46 -22.48 -11.30
CA SER A 33 8.94 -23.59 -12.14
C SER A 33 10.37 -23.31 -12.57
N ILE A 34 10.66 -22.03 -12.68
CA ILE A 34 11.98 -21.48 -12.96
C ILE A 34 12.66 -21.30 -11.61
N GLN A 35 13.84 -21.91 -11.48
CA GLN A 35 14.79 -21.62 -10.42
C GLN A 35 16.02 -21.01 -11.08
N THR A 36 16.44 -19.83 -10.61
CA THR A 36 17.55 -19.10 -11.25
C THR A 36 18.85 -19.21 -10.44
N GLY A 37 18.75 -19.52 -9.14
CA GLY A 37 19.87 -19.43 -8.21
C GLY A 37 20.46 -18.02 -8.14
N GLY A 38 19.65 -16.99 -8.40
CA GLY A 38 20.09 -15.60 -8.52
C GLY A 38 20.90 -15.30 -9.80
N ASN A 39 20.84 -16.15 -10.82
CA ASN A 39 21.53 -15.95 -12.10
C ASN A 39 20.55 -16.10 -13.27
N ALA A 40 20.22 -14.98 -13.91
CA ALA A 40 19.24 -14.95 -15.00
C ALA A 40 19.55 -13.87 -16.03
N VAL A 41 18.96 -14.00 -17.21
CA VAL A 41 18.81 -12.90 -18.16
C VAL A 41 17.32 -12.70 -18.42
N VAL A 42 16.80 -11.55 -18.03
CA VAL A 42 15.46 -11.09 -18.44
C VAL A 42 15.62 -10.53 -19.85
N LYS A 43 15.03 -11.20 -20.84
CA LYS A 43 15.18 -10.91 -22.27
C LYS A 43 14.01 -10.10 -22.79
N GLY A 44 14.32 -8.93 -23.35
CA GLY A 44 13.36 -7.98 -23.91
C GLY A 44 12.38 -7.44 -22.88
N GLY A 45 11.70 -6.36 -23.25
CA GLY A 45 10.71 -5.70 -22.40
C GLY A 45 10.93 -4.20 -22.32
N ARG A 46 9.91 -3.51 -21.82
CA ARG A 46 9.94 -2.09 -21.49
C ARG A 46 10.34 -1.95 -20.02
N ILE A 47 11.53 -1.43 -19.75
CA ILE A 47 12.08 -1.34 -18.39
C ILE A 47 11.74 0.04 -17.81
N LEU A 48 10.96 0.07 -16.73
CA LEU A 48 10.75 1.26 -15.92
C LEU A 48 11.82 1.29 -14.84
N THR A 49 12.74 2.24 -14.87
CA THR A 49 13.85 2.26 -13.91
C THR A 49 13.50 2.92 -12.56
N ALA A 50 12.38 3.66 -12.52
CA ALA A 50 11.92 4.55 -11.45
C ALA A 50 12.79 5.80 -11.19
N THR A 51 14.06 5.84 -11.62
CA THR A 51 14.98 6.96 -11.34
C THR A 51 15.70 7.52 -12.56
N LYS A 52 15.76 6.78 -13.67
CA LYS A 52 16.50 7.13 -14.90
C LYS A 52 15.62 7.03 -16.15
N GLY A 53 14.29 7.17 -15.98
CA GLY A 53 13.33 7.03 -17.07
C GLY A 53 13.12 5.58 -17.53
N ILE A 54 12.79 5.43 -18.80
CA ILE A 54 12.33 4.19 -19.42
C ILE A 54 13.36 3.70 -20.44
N ILE A 55 13.64 2.40 -20.45
CA ILE A 55 14.51 1.75 -21.44
C ILE A 55 13.68 0.77 -22.26
N GLU A 56 13.53 1.04 -23.55
CA GLU A 56 12.74 0.21 -24.46
C GLU A 56 13.55 -0.97 -25.00
N ASN A 57 12.92 -2.14 -25.12
CA ASN A 57 13.46 -3.35 -25.75
C ASN A 57 14.86 -3.76 -25.25
N ALA A 58 15.06 -3.72 -23.93
CA ALA A 58 16.33 -4.06 -23.31
C ALA A 58 16.28 -5.36 -22.52
N ASP A 59 17.46 -5.95 -22.33
CA ASP A 59 17.69 -7.10 -21.47
C ASP A 59 18.28 -6.65 -20.12
N ILE A 60 18.04 -7.45 -19.08
CA ILE A 60 18.69 -7.30 -17.76
C ILE A 60 19.46 -8.59 -17.46
N LEU A 61 20.79 -8.48 -17.32
CA LEU A 61 21.64 -9.55 -16.83
C LEU A 61 21.72 -9.47 -15.31
N VAL A 62 21.34 -10.56 -14.65
CA VAL A 62 21.38 -10.72 -13.20
C VAL A 62 22.41 -11.79 -12.85
N ARG A 63 23.37 -11.45 -11.99
CA ARG A 63 24.39 -12.38 -11.49
C ARG A 63 24.48 -12.29 -9.98
N ARG A 64 24.43 -13.45 -9.31
CA ARG A 64 24.48 -13.55 -7.84
C ARG A 64 23.52 -12.59 -7.15
N GLY A 65 22.31 -12.50 -7.71
CA GLY A 65 21.21 -11.67 -7.23
C GLY A 65 21.36 -10.16 -7.40
N LYS A 66 22.33 -9.71 -8.19
CA LYS A 66 22.60 -8.30 -8.49
C LYS A 66 22.36 -8.00 -9.96
N ILE A 67 21.90 -6.79 -10.27
CA ILE A 67 21.81 -6.27 -11.64
C ILE A 67 23.23 -5.98 -12.13
N GLU A 68 23.72 -6.77 -13.08
CA GLU A 68 25.10 -6.68 -13.60
C GLU A 68 25.18 -5.82 -14.86
N ALA A 69 24.21 -5.96 -15.77
CA ALA A 69 24.15 -5.18 -17.01
C ALA A 69 22.71 -4.96 -17.46
N ILE A 70 22.48 -3.84 -18.13
CA ILE A 70 21.22 -3.49 -18.79
C ILE A 70 21.56 -3.02 -20.20
N GLY A 71 20.93 -3.59 -21.22
CA GLY A 71 21.19 -3.20 -22.60
C GLY A 71 20.55 -4.14 -23.61
N PRO A 72 20.61 -3.80 -24.91
CA PRO A 72 20.06 -4.65 -25.95
C PRO A 72 20.94 -5.89 -26.17
N ASN A 73 20.31 -7.02 -26.47
CA ASN A 73 20.96 -8.25 -26.94
C ASN A 73 22.11 -8.75 -26.04
N LEU A 74 21.92 -8.70 -24.71
CA LEU A 74 22.90 -9.25 -23.78
C LEU A 74 23.06 -10.75 -24.02
N ALA A 75 24.33 -11.19 -24.01
CA ALA A 75 24.68 -12.61 -24.09
C ALA A 75 24.14 -13.34 -22.86
N VAL A 76 23.68 -14.58 -23.06
CA VAL A 76 23.24 -15.45 -21.97
C VAL A 76 24.43 -16.31 -21.53
N PRO A 77 25.01 -16.09 -20.34
CA PRO A 77 26.09 -16.94 -19.85
C PRO A 77 25.60 -18.39 -19.67
N ARG A 78 26.52 -19.35 -19.81
CA ARG A 78 26.19 -20.77 -19.63
C ARG A 78 25.59 -20.99 -18.24
N GLY A 79 24.45 -21.68 -18.19
CA GLY A 79 23.75 -22.03 -16.95
C GLY A 79 22.85 -20.94 -16.38
N PHE A 80 22.76 -19.77 -17.01
CA PHE A 80 21.83 -18.72 -16.58
C PHE A 80 20.42 -19.05 -17.06
N ALA A 81 19.42 -18.83 -16.20
CA ALA A 81 18.03 -18.92 -16.60
C ALA A 81 17.69 -17.80 -17.60
N VAL A 82 16.84 -18.08 -18.58
CA VAL A 82 16.33 -17.07 -19.51
C VAL A 82 14.86 -16.82 -19.21
N ILE A 83 14.52 -15.55 -18.97
CA ILE A 83 13.15 -15.13 -18.67
C ILE A 83 12.70 -14.20 -19.79
N ASP A 84 11.67 -14.57 -20.55
CA ASP A 84 11.17 -13.77 -21.67
C ASP A 84 10.18 -12.70 -21.20
N ALA A 85 10.57 -11.43 -21.34
CA ALA A 85 9.75 -10.27 -21.03
C ALA A 85 9.45 -9.42 -22.29
N ARG A 86 9.62 -9.98 -23.49
CA ARG A 86 9.17 -9.31 -24.74
C ARG A 86 7.66 -9.05 -24.69
N GLY A 87 7.28 -7.82 -25.07
CA GLY A 87 5.89 -7.35 -24.98
C GLY A 87 5.38 -7.16 -23.55
N LYS A 88 6.26 -7.17 -22.55
CA LYS A 88 5.95 -6.98 -21.13
C LYS A 88 6.66 -5.76 -20.57
N VAL A 89 6.26 -5.36 -19.37
CA VAL A 89 6.90 -4.26 -18.63
C VAL A 89 7.68 -4.84 -17.45
N VAL A 90 8.92 -4.41 -17.30
CA VAL A 90 9.77 -4.78 -16.16
C VAL A 90 9.94 -3.55 -15.26
N ALA A 91 9.62 -3.68 -13.98
CA ALA A 91 9.70 -2.59 -13.00
C ALA A 91 10.45 -3.06 -11.74
N PRO A 92 10.95 -2.14 -10.88
CA PRO A 92 11.46 -2.53 -9.57
C PRO A 92 10.31 -3.14 -8.76
N GLY A 93 10.66 -4.04 -7.84
CA GLY A 93 9.72 -4.56 -6.87
C GLY A 93 9.05 -3.46 -6.04
N ILE A 94 7.75 -3.62 -5.79
CA ILE A 94 7.02 -2.75 -4.87
C ILE A 94 7.57 -2.96 -3.45
N ILE A 95 7.79 -1.85 -2.75
CA ILE A 95 8.26 -1.77 -1.38
C ILE A 95 7.15 -1.14 -0.53
N ASP A 96 6.59 -1.92 0.38
CA ASP A 96 5.56 -1.44 1.28
C ASP A 96 6.18 -0.81 2.54
N GLY A 97 6.08 0.51 2.65
CA GLY A 97 6.62 1.27 3.78
C GLY A 97 5.90 1.02 5.11
N HIS A 98 4.75 0.34 5.11
CA HIS A 98 3.96 0.03 6.30
C HIS A 98 3.10 -1.23 6.12
N SER A 99 3.50 -2.33 6.74
CA SER A 99 2.74 -3.58 6.63
C SER A 99 2.62 -4.35 7.95
N HIS A 100 1.45 -4.94 8.17
CA HIS A 100 1.21 -5.94 9.22
C HIS A 100 1.18 -7.37 8.68
N ARG A 101 1.57 -7.58 7.41
CA ARG A 101 1.71 -8.90 6.81
C ARG A 101 2.94 -9.63 7.35
N ALA A 102 3.07 -10.91 7.01
CA ALA A 102 4.24 -11.72 7.38
C ALA A 102 4.52 -11.79 8.89
N SER A 103 3.50 -11.62 9.73
CA SER A 103 3.60 -11.66 11.19
C SER A 103 2.43 -12.42 11.80
N ASP A 104 2.67 -13.21 12.85
CA ASP A 104 1.64 -13.90 13.64
C ASP A 104 1.10 -13.06 14.81
N GLY A 105 1.73 -11.90 15.08
CA GLY A 105 1.30 -10.96 16.11
C GLY A 105 1.70 -9.53 15.80
N THR A 106 0.88 -8.56 16.22
CA THR A 106 1.06 -7.15 15.82
C THR A 106 1.23 -6.16 16.98
N ASN A 107 0.54 -6.33 18.11
CA ASN A 107 0.63 -5.38 19.22
C ASN A 107 0.80 -6.11 20.56
N GLU A 108 1.69 -5.61 21.41
CA GLU A 108 1.71 -5.92 22.85
C GLU A 108 0.97 -4.81 23.60
N GLY A 109 -0.37 -4.87 23.58
CA GLY A 109 -1.23 -3.78 24.02
C GLY A 109 -1.36 -3.59 25.54
N SER A 110 -0.57 -4.29 26.36
CA SER A 110 -0.65 -4.24 27.83
C SER A 110 0.09 -3.05 28.46
N ASP A 111 1.21 -2.57 27.89
CA ASP A 111 1.99 -1.42 28.38
C ASP A 111 2.23 -0.35 27.29
N SER A 112 2.13 0.94 27.60
CA SER A 112 2.22 2.01 26.58
C SER A 112 3.60 2.13 25.94
N ILE A 113 4.63 1.60 26.62
CA ILE A 113 5.99 1.50 26.11
C ILE A 113 6.42 0.04 26.15
N THR A 114 6.56 -0.57 24.98
CA THR A 114 7.03 -1.94 24.80
C THR A 114 8.22 -1.97 23.86
N ALA A 115 9.21 -1.09 24.08
CA ALA A 115 10.35 -0.92 23.19
C ALA A 115 11.22 -2.19 23.07
N GLU A 116 11.13 -3.08 24.05
CA GLU A 116 11.86 -4.34 24.14
C GLU A 116 11.29 -5.47 23.29
N VAL A 117 10.04 -5.38 22.80
CA VAL A 117 9.44 -6.43 21.96
C VAL A 117 9.78 -6.21 20.48
N ARG A 118 9.84 -7.30 19.71
CA ARG A 118 10.36 -7.28 18.33
C ARG A 118 9.44 -8.05 17.40
N ILE A 119 9.12 -7.45 16.26
CA ILE A 119 8.41 -8.13 15.17
C ILE A 119 9.19 -9.35 14.66
N GLU A 120 10.52 -9.30 14.70
CA GLU A 120 11.38 -10.41 14.28
C GLU A 120 11.07 -11.73 14.99
N ASP A 121 10.59 -11.67 16.24
CA ASP A 121 10.27 -12.86 17.05
C ASP A 121 8.98 -13.57 16.60
N VAL A 122 8.16 -12.93 15.75
CA VAL A 122 6.85 -13.42 15.31
C VAL A 122 6.67 -13.41 13.79
N LEU A 123 7.76 -13.27 13.03
CA LEU A 123 7.71 -13.30 11.57
C LEU A 123 7.23 -14.66 11.04
N ASN A 124 6.21 -14.63 10.19
CA ASN A 124 5.63 -15.80 9.52
C ASN A 124 5.63 -15.64 8.00
N LEU A 125 6.63 -16.23 7.35
CA LEU A 125 6.76 -16.21 5.88
C LEU A 125 5.94 -17.31 5.18
N GLY A 126 5.25 -18.18 5.92
CA GLY A 126 4.38 -19.22 5.38
C GLY A 126 2.94 -18.72 5.11
N GLY A 127 2.57 -17.57 5.68
CA GLY A 127 1.24 -16.98 5.56
C GLY A 127 0.83 -16.68 4.11
N ILE A 128 -0.46 -16.88 3.81
CA ILE A 128 -1.01 -16.63 2.46
C ILE A 128 -0.85 -15.17 2.02
N ASN A 129 -0.83 -14.22 2.98
CA ASN A 129 -0.64 -12.81 2.72
C ASN A 129 0.75 -12.50 2.11
N VAL A 130 1.78 -13.32 2.36
CA VAL A 130 3.10 -13.20 1.72
C VAL A 130 3.04 -13.60 0.26
N TRP A 131 2.36 -14.71 -0.05
CA TRP A 131 2.13 -15.13 -1.44
C TRP A 131 1.29 -14.11 -2.21
N GLN A 132 0.24 -13.57 -1.59
CA GLN A 132 -0.59 -12.52 -2.19
C GLN A 132 0.20 -11.23 -2.45
N ALA A 133 1.11 -10.85 -1.54
CA ALA A 133 2.01 -9.71 -1.75
C ALA A 133 2.90 -9.93 -2.97
N LEU A 134 3.55 -11.10 -3.08
CA LEU A 134 4.35 -11.48 -4.25
C LEU A 134 3.52 -11.50 -5.55
N ALA A 135 2.30 -12.02 -5.51
CA ALA A 135 1.36 -12.06 -6.64
C ALA A 135 0.93 -10.67 -7.13
N SER A 136 1.23 -9.65 -6.32
CA SER A 136 0.93 -8.24 -6.54
C SER A 136 2.19 -7.41 -6.81
N GLY A 137 3.32 -8.06 -7.06
CA GLY A 137 4.60 -7.38 -7.34
C GLY A 137 5.32 -6.81 -6.12
N HIS A 138 4.91 -7.13 -4.89
CA HIS A 138 5.66 -6.71 -3.71
C HIS A 138 6.89 -7.59 -3.52
N THR A 139 8.03 -6.97 -3.25
CA THR A 139 9.29 -7.68 -2.97
C THR A 139 9.78 -7.45 -1.56
N SER A 140 9.54 -6.26 -1.00
CA SER A 140 10.03 -5.87 0.32
C SER A 140 8.98 -5.10 1.11
N ALA A 141 9.12 -5.09 2.43
CA ALA A 141 8.27 -4.31 3.31
C ALA A 141 8.94 -3.98 4.65
N LEU A 142 8.46 -2.92 5.29
CA LEU A 142 8.60 -2.73 6.73
C LEU A 142 7.46 -3.47 7.44
N ILE A 143 7.80 -4.49 8.23
CA ILE A 143 6.86 -5.14 9.14
C ILE A 143 7.01 -4.49 10.51
N LEU A 144 5.90 -3.95 11.02
CA LEU A 144 5.90 -3.12 12.21
C LEU A 144 4.70 -3.43 13.12
N HIS A 145 4.84 -3.04 14.39
CA HIS A 145 3.74 -3.08 15.34
C HIS A 145 2.59 -2.18 14.88
N GLY A 146 1.39 -2.40 15.40
CA GLY A 146 0.24 -1.52 15.15
C GLY A 146 0.33 -0.21 15.93
N SER A 147 -0.81 0.46 16.11
CA SER A 147 -0.88 1.76 16.79
C SER A 147 -1.55 1.69 18.16
N ALA A 148 -1.50 0.54 18.84
CA ALA A 148 -2.11 0.39 20.15
C ALA A 148 -1.33 1.13 21.25
N ASN A 149 0.00 1.19 21.10
CA ASN A 149 0.98 1.69 22.07
C ASN A 149 1.58 3.01 21.60
N SER A 150 1.98 3.88 22.53
CA SER A 150 2.83 5.03 22.18
C SER A 150 4.16 4.54 21.62
N VAL A 151 4.82 3.59 22.27
CA VAL A 151 5.99 2.87 21.70
C VAL A 151 5.62 1.39 21.60
N GLY A 152 5.42 0.90 20.37
CA GLY A 152 4.95 -0.46 20.11
C GLY A 152 6.04 -1.53 20.18
N GLY A 153 7.25 -1.21 19.71
CA GLY A 153 8.38 -2.14 19.68
C GLY A 153 9.10 -2.16 18.33
N GLU A 154 10.22 -2.88 18.28
CA GLU A 154 11.11 -2.91 17.11
C GLU A 154 10.43 -3.54 15.90
N SER A 155 10.58 -2.86 14.76
CA SER A 155 10.09 -3.25 13.44
C SER A 155 11.22 -3.90 12.64
N LYS A 156 10.87 -4.58 11.55
CA LYS A 156 11.84 -5.28 10.70
C LYS A 156 11.59 -5.03 9.23
N VAL A 157 12.65 -4.66 8.51
CA VAL A 157 12.62 -4.59 7.04
C VAL A 157 12.95 -5.96 6.47
N ILE A 158 12.05 -6.49 5.66
CA ILE A 158 12.18 -7.82 5.07
C ILE A 158 12.00 -7.79 3.55
N LYS A 159 12.47 -8.86 2.89
CA LYS A 159 12.02 -9.27 1.56
C LYS A 159 11.02 -10.42 1.69
N TYR A 160 9.97 -10.46 0.87
CA TYR A 160 8.90 -11.48 0.91
C TYR A 160 9.36 -12.84 0.38
N LYS A 161 10.35 -13.46 1.03
CA LYS A 161 10.87 -14.79 0.68
C LYS A 161 9.93 -15.89 1.18
N TYR A 162 8.84 -16.13 0.45
CA TYR A 162 7.77 -17.06 0.84
C TYR A 162 8.32 -18.44 1.24
N ARG A 163 7.90 -18.92 2.42
CA ARG A 163 8.30 -20.21 3.04
C ARG A 163 9.79 -20.38 3.30
N LYS A 164 10.58 -19.31 3.29
CA LYS A 164 11.95 -19.33 3.81
C LYS A 164 11.95 -19.11 5.31
N ALA A 165 13.09 -19.38 5.95
CA ALA A 165 13.25 -19.07 7.35
C ALA A 165 13.23 -17.54 7.56
N PRO A 166 12.65 -17.02 8.66
CA PRO A 166 12.56 -15.58 8.90
C PRO A 166 13.88 -14.81 8.74
N HIS A 167 14.99 -15.37 9.23
CA HIS A 167 16.30 -14.74 9.14
C HIS A 167 16.81 -14.57 7.69
N GLU A 168 16.34 -15.38 6.74
CA GLU A 168 16.72 -15.27 5.31
C GLU A 168 16.04 -14.07 4.63
N ALA A 169 14.91 -13.62 5.17
CA ALA A 169 14.12 -12.51 4.64
C ALA A 169 14.57 -11.15 5.17
N VAL A 170 15.22 -11.10 6.33
CA VAL A 170 15.74 -9.86 6.92
C VAL A 170 16.77 -9.21 6.01
N ILE A 171 16.63 -7.90 5.78
CA ILE A 171 17.65 -7.12 5.07
C ILE A 171 18.76 -6.74 6.07
N PRO A 172 19.99 -7.27 5.93
CA PRO A 172 21.01 -7.26 6.99
C PRO A 172 21.56 -5.87 7.34
N ASP A 173 21.56 -4.93 6.40
CA ASP A 173 22.09 -3.57 6.53
C ASP A 173 20.99 -2.51 6.57
N ALA A 174 19.72 -2.93 6.68
CA ALA A 174 18.63 -2.00 6.97
C ALA A 174 18.81 -1.44 8.41
N PRO A 175 18.61 -0.13 8.62
CA PRO A 175 18.58 0.45 9.95
C PRO A 175 17.58 -0.27 10.86
N ARG A 176 17.89 -0.36 12.16
CA ARG A 176 16.87 -0.76 13.14
C ARG A 176 15.76 0.29 13.15
N MET A 177 14.51 -0.14 13.29
CA MET A 177 13.36 0.74 13.29
C MET A 177 12.43 0.39 14.43
N ILE A 178 11.65 1.37 14.89
CA ILE A 178 10.70 1.18 15.98
C ILE A 178 9.38 1.89 15.68
N LYS A 179 8.27 1.23 16.00
CA LYS A 179 6.93 1.80 15.80
C LYS A 179 6.56 2.71 16.97
N PHE A 180 6.26 3.97 16.66
CA PHE A 180 5.61 4.91 17.56
C PHE A 180 4.16 5.15 17.11
N ALA A 181 3.30 5.66 17.99
CA ALA A 181 1.96 6.10 17.61
C ALA A 181 1.45 7.30 18.41
N LEU A 182 0.58 8.06 17.76
CA LEU A 182 -0.10 9.25 18.27
C LEU A 182 -1.63 9.06 18.20
N GLY A 183 -2.38 10.09 18.60
CA GLY A 183 -3.79 10.21 18.26
C GLY A 183 -4.78 9.41 19.10
N GLU A 184 -5.94 9.18 18.51
CA GLU A 184 -7.08 8.51 19.12
C GLU A 184 -6.76 7.07 19.49
N ASN A 185 -5.92 6.38 18.71
CA ASN A 185 -5.66 4.95 18.94
C ASN A 185 -4.98 4.70 20.29
N VAL A 186 -3.92 5.45 20.61
CA VAL A 186 -3.18 5.30 21.86
C VAL A 186 -3.99 5.80 23.06
N THR A 187 -4.77 6.87 22.88
CA THR A 187 -5.61 7.44 23.95
C THR A 187 -6.85 6.59 24.24
N ARG A 188 -7.46 5.99 23.21
CA ARG A 188 -8.61 5.07 23.34
C ARG A 188 -8.19 3.71 23.89
N LYS A 189 -7.03 3.15 23.50
CA LYS A 189 -6.57 1.87 24.06
C LYS A 189 -6.34 1.93 25.56
N SER A 190 -6.01 3.13 26.05
CA SER A 190 -5.91 3.48 27.46
C SER A 190 -7.25 3.71 28.17
N SER A 191 -8.38 3.59 27.46
CA SER A 191 -9.72 3.73 28.02
C SER A 191 -10.12 2.53 28.86
N THR A 192 -10.72 2.82 30.02
CA THR A 192 -11.31 1.81 30.92
C THR A 192 -12.50 1.08 30.30
N ALA A 193 -13.06 1.59 29.20
CA ALA A 193 -14.11 0.93 28.45
C ALA A 193 -13.63 -0.36 27.74
N THR A 194 -12.31 -0.56 27.61
CA THR A 194 -11.72 -1.71 26.87
C THR A 194 -10.76 -2.57 27.71
N GLY A 195 -10.68 -2.36 29.03
CA GLY A 195 -9.79 -3.08 29.95
C GLY A 195 -9.29 -2.21 31.12
N PRO A 196 -8.33 -2.67 31.95
CA PRO A 196 -7.67 -1.80 32.92
C PRO A 196 -6.96 -0.67 32.16
N GLY A 197 -7.34 0.58 32.44
CA GLY A 197 -6.78 1.73 31.75
C GLY A 197 -5.28 1.90 32.03
N ARG A 198 -4.54 2.50 31.09
CA ARG A 198 -3.11 2.85 31.23
C ARG A 198 -2.87 4.31 30.89
N PHE A 199 -1.75 4.89 31.27
CA PHE A 199 -1.36 6.22 30.79
C PHE A 199 -0.75 6.08 29.38
N PRO A 200 -1.11 6.90 28.36
CA PRO A 200 -1.85 8.17 28.43
C PRO A 200 -3.30 8.10 27.90
N ARG A 201 -4.17 8.99 28.40
CA ARG A 201 -5.58 9.16 27.95
C ARG A 201 -5.87 10.48 27.22
N SER A 202 -4.83 11.27 26.93
CA SER A 202 -4.95 12.53 26.20
C SER A 202 -3.73 12.75 25.32
N ARG A 203 -3.86 13.58 24.27
CA ARG A 203 -2.73 13.96 23.40
C ARG A 203 -1.59 14.62 24.16
N MET A 204 -1.92 15.45 25.17
CA MET A 204 -0.92 16.02 26.10
C MET A 204 -0.19 14.92 26.89
N GLY A 205 -0.92 13.90 27.33
CA GLY A 205 -0.33 12.73 28.00
C GLY A 205 0.59 11.94 27.08
N VAL A 206 0.29 11.85 25.78
CA VAL A 206 1.15 11.21 24.79
C VAL A 206 2.50 11.92 24.69
N GLU A 207 2.51 13.25 24.53
CA GLU A 207 3.77 14.01 24.54
C GLU A 207 4.53 13.85 25.87
N ALA A 208 3.83 13.99 26.99
CA ALA A 208 4.45 13.84 28.31
C ALA A 208 5.06 12.44 28.52
N LEU A 209 4.41 11.39 28.00
CA LEU A 209 4.95 10.02 28.03
C LEU A 209 6.29 9.94 27.29
N TYR A 210 6.35 10.44 26.05
CA TYR A 210 7.59 10.38 25.29
C TYR A 210 8.71 11.20 25.93
N ARG A 211 8.41 12.42 26.38
CA ARG A 211 9.41 13.28 27.02
C ARG A 211 10.00 12.62 28.26
N ARG A 212 9.18 12.02 29.12
CA ARG A 212 9.64 11.28 30.31
C ARG A 212 10.50 10.08 29.91
N ALA A 213 10.02 9.26 28.98
CA ALA A 213 10.73 8.08 28.53
C ALA A 213 12.11 8.39 27.93
N PHE A 214 12.21 9.47 27.15
CA PHE A 214 13.51 9.88 26.59
C PHE A 214 14.42 10.58 27.60
N THR A 215 13.88 11.26 28.60
CA THR A 215 14.68 11.73 29.75
C THR A 215 15.27 10.55 30.51
N GLU A 216 14.46 9.54 30.85
CA GLU A 216 14.92 8.32 31.51
C GLU A 216 15.97 7.57 30.68
N ALA A 217 15.80 7.50 29.36
CA ALA A 217 16.78 6.90 28.46
C ALA A 217 18.10 7.68 28.41
N ARG A 218 18.06 9.02 28.54
CA ARG A 218 19.27 9.85 28.64
C ARG A 218 20.00 9.59 29.94
N GLU A 219 19.29 9.56 31.06
CA GLU A 219 19.85 9.23 32.39
C GLU A 219 20.47 7.82 32.39
N TYR A 220 19.81 6.86 31.75
CA TYR A 220 20.35 5.51 31.55
C TYR A 220 21.66 5.52 30.76
N LEU A 221 21.73 6.26 29.65
CA LEU A 221 22.96 6.42 28.86
C LEU A 221 24.09 7.05 29.69
N ASP A 222 23.78 8.08 30.45
CA ASP A 222 24.78 8.81 31.25
C ASP A 222 25.32 7.93 32.38
N ALA A 223 24.48 7.11 33.02
CA ALA A 223 24.91 6.12 34.00
C ALA A 223 25.87 5.07 33.40
N TRP A 224 25.57 4.57 32.20
CA TRP A 224 26.46 3.62 31.50
C TRP A 224 27.78 4.26 31.07
N LYS A 225 27.75 5.51 30.56
CA LYS A 225 28.98 6.26 30.23
C LYS A 225 29.85 6.50 31.46
N ALA A 226 29.25 6.90 32.58
CA ALA A 226 29.97 7.09 33.85
C ALA A 226 30.59 5.78 34.34
N TYR A 227 29.89 4.65 34.20
CA TYR A 227 30.41 3.34 34.52
C TYR A 227 31.59 2.94 33.63
N GLU A 228 31.49 3.05 32.31
CA GLU A 228 32.59 2.67 31.40
C GLU A 228 33.83 3.54 31.61
N ALA A 229 33.65 4.84 31.91
CA ALA A 229 34.76 5.73 32.30
C ALA A 229 35.40 5.28 33.62
N LYS A 230 34.59 4.91 34.63
CA LYS A 230 35.09 4.46 35.94
C LYS A 230 35.80 3.11 35.85
N LYS A 231 35.25 2.17 35.08
CA LYS A 231 35.76 0.80 34.89
C LYS A 231 37.21 0.77 34.38
N ALA A 232 37.61 1.78 33.60
CA ALA A 232 39.00 1.94 33.17
C ALA A 232 39.98 2.15 34.34
N SER A 233 39.52 2.75 35.45
CA SER A 233 40.32 3.05 36.65
C SER A 233 40.03 2.11 37.83
N ASP A 234 38.84 1.52 37.88
CA ASP A 234 38.39 0.61 38.93
C ASP A 234 37.72 -0.63 38.29
N PRO A 235 38.48 -1.73 38.09
CA PRO A 235 37.94 -2.97 37.53
C PRO A 235 36.83 -3.63 38.37
N LYS A 236 36.62 -3.19 39.62
CA LYS A 236 35.56 -3.67 40.51
C LYS A 236 34.33 -2.77 40.51
N ALA A 237 34.30 -1.72 39.69
CA ALA A 237 33.13 -0.88 39.53
C ALA A 237 31.90 -1.75 39.20
N ILE A 238 30.77 -1.45 39.82
CA ILE A 238 29.53 -2.19 39.62
C ILE A 238 28.79 -1.56 38.43
N PRO A 239 28.42 -2.34 37.40
CA PRO A 239 27.67 -1.82 36.25
C PRO A 239 26.25 -1.40 36.66
N PRO A 240 25.67 -0.37 36.00
CA PRO A 240 24.24 -0.11 36.09
C PRO A 240 23.44 -1.34 35.69
N ARG A 241 22.22 -1.48 36.23
CA ARG A 241 21.32 -2.56 35.83
C ARG A 241 21.01 -2.44 34.34
N LYS A 242 21.18 -3.54 33.60
CA LYS A 242 20.73 -3.62 32.20
C LYS A 242 19.20 -3.63 32.13
N ASP A 243 18.66 -2.75 31.31
CA ASP A 243 17.23 -2.66 31.02
C ASP A 243 17.03 -2.61 29.50
N LEU A 244 16.32 -3.58 28.95
CA LEU A 244 16.18 -3.72 27.49
C LEU A 244 15.31 -2.61 26.89
N ARG A 245 14.31 -2.13 27.64
CA ARG A 245 13.42 -1.05 27.19
C ARG A 245 14.19 0.26 27.14
N LEU A 246 14.87 0.61 28.23
CA LEU A 246 15.70 1.82 28.29
C LEU A 246 16.87 1.74 27.32
N GLN A 247 17.47 0.56 27.10
CA GLN A 247 18.51 0.38 26.09
C GLN A 247 17.98 0.68 24.68
N THR A 248 16.79 0.18 24.30
CA THR A 248 16.23 0.48 22.98
C THR A 248 15.89 1.96 22.82
N LEU A 249 15.34 2.60 23.85
CA LEU A 249 15.08 4.05 23.83
C LEU A 249 16.38 4.86 23.74
N ALA A 250 17.43 4.42 24.44
CA ALA A 250 18.76 5.00 24.37
C ALA A 250 19.38 4.86 22.97
N ASP A 251 19.22 3.71 22.32
CA ASP A 251 19.70 3.48 20.96
C ASP A 251 19.02 4.43 19.94
N ILE A 252 17.78 4.87 20.19
CA ILE A 252 17.11 5.92 19.39
C ILE A 252 17.84 7.26 19.56
N LEU A 253 18.20 7.64 20.80
CA LEU A 253 18.93 8.88 21.10
C LEU A 253 20.35 8.89 20.53
N GLU A 254 20.94 7.72 20.30
CA GLU A 254 22.24 7.55 19.66
C GLU A 254 22.14 7.42 18.13
N GLY A 255 20.94 7.54 17.56
CA GLY A 255 20.71 7.45 16.11
C GLY A 255 20.82 6.04 15.52
N LYS A 256 20.89 5.01 16.36
CA LYS A 256 21.00 3.59 15.95
C LYS A 256 19.65 3.00 15.54
N VAL A 257 18.54 3.60 15.99
CA VAL A 257 17.17 3.17 15.71
C VAL A 257 16.37 4.34 15.14
N TRP A 258 15.70 4.14 14.01
CA TRP A 258 14.87 5.17 13.37
C TRP A 258 13.40 4.99 13.79
N VAL A 259 12.72 6.11 14.05
CA VAL A 259 11.32 6.10 14.48
C VAL A 259 10.38 6.07 13.27
N GLN A 260 9.42 5.15 13.29
CA GLN A 260 8.31 5.08 12.35
C GLN A 260 7.03 5.40 13.11
N CYS A 261 6.42 6.57 12.88
CA CYS A 261 5.40 7.08 13.80
C CYS A 261 4.02 7.17 13.16
N HIS A 262 3.06 6.40 13.65
CA HIS A 262 1.65 6.52 13.31
C HIS A 262 1.08 7.88 13.73
N SER A 263 0.55 8.62 12.77
CA SER A 263 0.04 9.97 12.97
C SER A 263 -1.03 10.31 11.93
N TYR A 264 -2.13 10.92 12.35
CA TYR A 264 -3.16 11.39 11.42
C TYR A 264 -3.19 12.91 11.29
N ARG A 265 -3.31 13.61 12.43
CA ARG A 265 -3.47 15.07 12.46
C ARG A 265 -2.16 15.85 12.35
N ALA A 266 -2.27 17.05 11.78
CA ALA A 266 -1.16 17.96 11.55
C ALA A 266 -0.47 18.42 12.86
N ASP A 267 -1.23 18.75 13.90
CA ASP A 267 -0.71 19.22 15.17
C ASP A 267 0.16 18.16 15.89
N GLU A 268 -0.26 16.90 15.83
CA GLU A 268 0.49 15.78 16.41
C GLU A 268 1.74 15.43 15.60
N MET A 269 1.68 15.52 14.27
CA MET A 269 2.86 15.39 13.40
C MET A 269 3.89 16.46 13.75
N LEU A 270 3.49 17.73 13.86
CA LEU A 270 4.39 18.82 14.27
C LEU A 270 4.93 18.61 15.70
N MET A 271 4.16 18.03 16.61
CA MET A 271 4.64 17.68 17.95
C MET A 271 5.76 16.63 17.88
N MET A 272 5.58 15.55 17.12
CA MET A 272 6.60 14.51 16.96
C MET A 272 7.87 15.05 16.27
N VAL A 273 7.72 15.94 15.28
CA VAL A 273 8.85 16.64 14.65
C VAL A 273 9.62 17.46 15.69
N ARG A 274 8.95 18.28 16.51
CA ARG A 274 9.60 19.04 17.60
C ARG A 274 10.29 18.12 18.60
N LEU A 275 9.64 17.04 19.01
CA LEU A 275 10.23 16.05 19.91
C LEU A 275 11.51 15.43 19.32
N SER A 276 11.52 15.13 18.02
CA SER A 276 12.71 14.62 17.34
C SER A 276 13.86 15.63 17.33
N GLN A 277 13.56 16.93 17.20
CA GLN A 277 14.54 18.00 17.25
C GLN A 277 15.09 18.22 18.67
N ASP A 278 14.21 18.17 19.69
CA ASP A 278 14.59 18.32 21.10
C ASP A 278 15.55 17.21 21.57
N PHE A 279 15.30 15.96 21.15
CA PHE A 279 16.05 14.79 21.60
C PHE A 279 17.11 14.28 20.61
N GLY A 280 17.10 14.80 19.38
CA GLY A 280 18.10 14.50 18.34
C GLY A 280 17.95 13.13 17.67
N PHE A 281 16.74 12.58 17.56
CA PHE A 281 16.50 11.29 16.92
C PHE A 281 15.96 11.41 15.49
N LYS A 282 16.16 10.36 14.69
CA LYS A 282 15.69 10.31 13.30
C LYS A 282 14.29 9.72 13.18
N ILE A 283 13.41 10.41 12.46
CA ILE A 283 12.13 9.86 11.97
C ILE A 283 12.37 9.27 10.57
N GLY A 284 12.09 7.98 10.39
CA GLY A 284 12.11 7.34 9.07
C GLY A 284 10.95 7.82 8.20
N ALA A 285 9.72 7.72 8.73
CA ALA A 285 8.54 8.34 8.17
C ALA A 285 7.45 8.56 9.22
N LEU A 286 6.62 9.58 8.99
CA LEU A 286 5.31 9.70 9.59
C LEU A 286 4.32 8.83 8.81
N GLN A 287 3.60 7.98 9.52
CA GLN A 287 2.78 6.90 8.98
C GLN A 287 1.30 7.30 8.99
N HIS A 288 0.60 6.98 7.91
CA HIS A 288 -0.73 7.44 7.47
C HIS A 288 -0.79 8.92 7.12
N ALA A 289 -0.37 9.81 8.02
CA ALA A 289 -0.14 11.23 7.78
C ALA A 289 -1.29 11.93 6.99
N LEU A 290 -2.54 11.64 7.36
CA LEU A 290 -3.72 12.03 6.55
C LEU A 290 -3.93 13.54 6.45
N GLU A 291 -3.40 14.33 7.40
CA GLU A 291 -3.41 15.80 7.33
C GLU A 291 -2.07 16.41 6.90
N ALA A 292 -1.15 15.64 6.33
CA ALA A 292 0.20 16.13 5.98
C ALA A 292 0.15 17.30 4.98
N TYR A 293 -0.84 17.34 4.10
CA TYR A 293 -1.07 18.44 3.16
C TYR A 293 -1.21 19.81 3.83
N LYS A 294 -1.63 19.88 5.10
CA LYS A 294 -1.77 21.12 5.86
C LYS A 294 -0.43 21.70 6.31
N ILE A 295 0.61 20.86 6.39
CA ILE A 295 1.93 21.17 6.96
C ILE A 295 3.09 20.68 6.07
N ALA A 296 2.83 20.54 4.77
CA ALA A 296 3.80 19.98 3.84
C ALA A 296 5.12 20.77 3.77
N PRO A 297 5.12 22.13 3.79
CA PRO A 297 6.35 22.91 3.85
C PRO A 297 7.20 22.63 5.11
N GLU A 298 6.55 22.48 6.27
CA GLU A 298 7.22 22.20 7.54
C GLU A 298 7.86 20.81 7.53
N LEU A 299 7.16 19.80 6.99
CA LEU A 299 7.70 18.45 6.83
C LEU A 299 8.89 18.42 5.88
N ALA A 300 8.81 19.14 4.76
CA ALA A 300 9.92 19.26 3.80
C ALA A 300 11.14 19.95 4.43
N ALA A 301 10.93 21.06 5.15
CA ALA A 301 12.01 21.76 5.86
C ALA A 301 12.66 20.91 6.96
N ALA A 302 11.89 20.06 7.63
CA ALA A 302 12.40 19.12 8.63
C ALA A 302 13.08 17.89 8.01
N GLY A 303 12.95 17.66 6.70
CA GLY A 303 13.45 16.46 6.03
C GLY A 303 12.72 15.18 6.45
N VAL A 304 11.47 15.28 6.89
CA VAL A 304 10.68 14.15 7.39
C VAL A 304 9.73 13.65 6.29
N GLY A 305 9.90 12.39 5.90
CA GLY A 305 9.03 11.73 4.92
C GLY A 305 7.68 11.30 5.49
N VAL A 306 6.73 11.01 4.60
CA VAL A 306 5.40 10.51 4.95
C VAL A 306 5.06 9.24 4.16
N SER A 307 4.34 8.32 4.80
CA SER A 307 3.81 7.12 4.16
C SER A 307 2.30 7.09 4.41
N MET A 308 1.46 7.13 3.37
CA MET A 308 0.04 7.43 3.53
C MET A 308 -0.91 6.53 2.72
N PHE A 309 -2.20 6.64 3.04
CA PHE A 309 -3.28 6.16 2.19
C PHE A 309 -3.66 7.21 1.15
N VAL A 310 -4.08 6.78 -0.04
CA VAL A 310 -4.54 7.71 -1.09
C VAL A 310 -6.05 7.97 -1.03
N ASP A 311 -6.85 7.01 -0.57
CA ASP A 311 -8.32 7.12 -0.50
C ASP A 311 -9.00 6.33 0.63
N ASN A 312 -8.25 5.99 1.70
CA ASN A 312 -8.79 5.36 2.89
C ASN A 312 -8.77 6.33 4.09
N TRP A 313 -9.92 6.92 4.42
CA TRP A 313 -10.11 7.88 5.52
C TRP A 313 -11.58 7.99 5.93
N SER A 314 -11.95 9.00 6.72
CA SER A 314 -13.30 9.25 7.24
C SER A 314 -13.82 8.22 8.25
N PHE A 315 -13.02 7.22 8.60
CA PHE A 315 -13.39 6.19 9.57
C PHE A 315 -13.08 6.60 11.03
N LYS A 316 -12.44 7.76 11.29
CA LYS A 316 -12.22 8.36 12.62
C LYS A 316 -12.30 9.89 12.53
N LEU A 317 -12.48 10.56 13.65
CA LEU A 317 -12.48 12.02 13.69
C LEU A 317 -11.10 12.60 13.26
N GLU A 318 -10.00 12.02 13.75
CA GLU A 318 -8.64 12.40 13.35
C GLU A 318 -8.29 12.09 11.89
N GLY A 319 -9.06 11.20 11.24
CA GLY A 319 -8.92 10.87 9.83
C GLY A 319 -10.03 11.45 8.96
N TYR A 320 -10.84 12.37 9.48
CA TYR A 320 -12.04 12.85 8.80
C TYR A 320 -11.72 13.80 7.64
N ASP A 321 -10.77 14.71 7.85
CA ASP A 321 -10.45 15.80 6.92
C ASP A 321 -9.35 15.42 5.90
N SER A 322 -9.17 14.13 5.62
CA SER A 322 -8.20 13.73 4.60
C SER A 322 -8.73 14.00 3.19
N ILE A 323 -7.81 14.24 2.25
CA ILE A 323 -8.14 14.50 0.85
C ILE A 323 -7.29 13.63 -0.09
N PRO A 324 -7.80 13.27 -1.28
CA PRO A 324 -7.05 12.45 -2.23
C PRO A 324 -5.82 13.17 -2.80
N PHE A 325 -5.77 14.50 -2.72
CA PHE A 325 -4.65 15.33 -3.18
C PHE A 325 -3.45 15.34 -2.22
N ASN A 326 -3.57 14.74 -1.03
CA ASN A 326 -2.57 14.83 0.04
C ASN A 326 -1.16 14.42 -0.45
N ALA A 327 -1.06 13.23 -1.06
CA ALA A 327 0.20 12.70 -1.58
C ALA A 327 0.85 13.64 -2.62
N ALA A 328 0.05 14.17 -3.54
CA ALA A 328 0.54 15.05 -4.60
C ALA A 328 0.98 16.43 -4.07
N ILE A 329 0.24 16.99 -3.11
CA ILE A 329 0.60 18.26 -2.44
C ILE A 329 1.94 18.09 -1.71
N CYS A 330 2.09 17.04 -0.89
CA CYS A 330 3.32 16.75 -0.18
C CYS A 330 4.51 16.51 -1.13
N THR A 331 4.29 15.74 -2.21
CA THR A 331 5.34 15.49 -3.23
C THR A 331 5.80 16.79 -3.88
N LYS A 332 4.86 17.68 -4.26
CA LYS A 332 5.18 18.99 -4.88
C LYS A 332 5.87 19.96 -3.90
N ALA A 333 5.61 19.82 -2.60
CA ALA A 333 6.30 20.56 -1.56
C ALA A 333 7.72 20.05 -1.26
N GLY A 334 8.14 18.92 -1.88
CA GLY A 334 9.46 18.33 -1.69
C GLY A 334 9.54 17.29 -0.57
N VAL A 335 8.41 16.84 -0.01
CA VAL A 335 8.37 15.75 0.98
C VAL A 335 8.63 14.41 0.28
N ASN A 336 9.42 13.53 0.90
CA ASN A 336 9.55 12.14 0.44
C ASN A 336 8.29 11.34 0.79
N VAL A 337 7.43 11.09 -0.20
CA VAL A 337 6.10 10.46 -0.05
C VAL A 337 6.11 9.00 -0.53
N SER A 338 5.57 8.09 0.28
CA SER A 338 5.22 6.73 -0.14
C SER A 338 3.74 6.43 0.09
N ILE A 339 3.20 5.47 -0.68
CA ILE A 339 1.86 4.93 -0.46
C ILE A 339 2.00 3.55 0.17
N ASN A 340 1.15 3.23 1.15
CA ASN A 340 1.25 1.96 1.89
C ASN A 340 -0.09 1.22 2.02
N THR A 341 0.01 -0.06 2.40
CA THR A 341 -1.15 -0.96 2.49
C THR A 341 -1.76 -1.08 3.89
N ASP A 342 -0.99 -0.72 4.93
CA ASP A 342 -1.28 -1.03 6.35
C ASP A 342 -1.49 -2.52 6.63
N GLY A 343 -1.07 -3.39 5.70
CA GLY A 343 -1.27 -4.84 5.78
C GLY A 343 -2.71 -5.33 5.64
N LEU A 344 -3.65 -4.48 5.19
CA LEU A 344 -5.05 -4.86 5.04
C LEU A 344 -5.22 -6.02 4.04
N SER A 345 -6.08 -6.98 4.40
CA SER A 345 -6.37 -8.18 3.59
C SER A 345 -7.32 -7.80 2.45
N GLY A 346 -6.76 -7.32 1.34
CA GLY A 346 -7.51 -6.84 0.17
C GLY A 346 -6.75 -5.78 -0.64
N THR A 347 -5.72 -5.16 -0.06
CA THR A 347 -4.90 -4.12 -0.71
C THR A 347 -3.73 -4.72 -1.50
N THR A 348 -4.01 -5.74 -2.31
CA THR A 348 -3.08 -6.30 -3.31
C THR A 348 -2.88 -5.37 -4.52
N ALA A 349 -3.55 -4.21 -4.55
CA ALA A 349 -3.53 -3.28 -5.66
C ALA A 349 -2.86 -1.93 -5.31
N LEU A 350 -1.78 -1.93 -4.51
CA LEU A 350 -1.06 -0.71 -4.12
C LEU A 350 -0.56 0.09 -5.35
N ASN A 351 -0.30 -0.61 -6.46
CA ASN A 351 -0.05 -0.02 -7.78
C ASN A 351 -1.20 0.85 -8.30
N VAL A 352 -2.45 0.44 -8.06
CA VAL A 352 -3.64 1.23 -8.40
C VAL A 352 -3.77 2.44 -7.47
N ASP A 353 -3.45 2.28 -6.18
CA ASP A 353 -3.46 3.40 -5.23
C ASP A 353 -2.43 4.48 -5.62
N ALA A 354 -1.23 4.09 -6.03
CA ALA A 354 -0.27 5.05 -6.58
C ALA A 354 -0.77 5.72 -7.86
N ALA A 355 -1.45 4.99 -8.75
CA ALA A 355 -2.02 5.54 -9.98
C ALA A 355 -3.05 6.65 -9.68
N LYS A 356 -3.79 6.54 -8.57
CA LYS A 356 -4.73 7.58 -8.12
C LYS A 356 -4.03 8.92 -7.89
N THR A 357 -2.75 8.98 -7.51
CA THR A 357 -2.00 10.25 -7.35
C THR A 357 -1.78 11.00 -8.67
N MET A 358 -1.83 10.30 -9.80
CA MET A 358 -1.81 10.93 -11.12
C MET A 358 -3.14 11.64 -11.38
N ARG A 359 -4.26 10.98 -11.06
CA ARG A 359 -5.60 11.57 -11.11
C ARG A 359 -5.73 12.74 -10.12
N PHE A 360 -5.30 12.52 -8.89
CA PHE A 360 -5.45 13.44 -7.77
C PHE A 360 -4.17 14.23 -7.55
N GLY A 361 -4.06 15.32 -8.30
CA GLY A 361 -2.96 16.27 -8.18
C GLY A 361 -1.91 16.18 -9.28
N GLY A 362 -2.09 15.32 -10.29
CA GLY A 362 -1.31 15.39 -11.53
C GLY A 362 0.15 14.98 -11.37
N LEU A 363 0.46 14.01 -10.51
CA LEU A 363 1.79 13.39 -10.52
C LEU A 363 2.04 12.68 -11.86
N THR A 364 3.30 12.68 -12.29
CA THR A 364 3.74 11.92 -13.47
C THR A 364 3.73 10.42 -13.21
N GLU A 365 3.74 9.60 -14.27
CA GLU A 365 3.90 8.13 -14.19
C GLU A 365 5.13 7.74 -13.36
N GLU A 366 6.25 8.42 -13.57
CA GLU A 366 7.49 8.17 -12.82
C GLU A 366 7.34 8.54 -11.35
N GLN A 367 6.77 9.71 -11.02
CA GLN A 367 6.54 10.10 -9.63
C GLN A 367 5.59 9.14 -8.91
N ALA A 368 4.51 8.70 -9.55
CA ALA A 368 3.60 7.71 -9.00
C ALA A 368 4.32 6.38 -8.73
N LEU A 369 5.13 5.89 -9.69
CA LEU A 369 5.95 4.68 -9.49
C LEU A 369 6.96 4.83 -8.35
N GLN A 370 7.57 6.01 -8.19
CA GLN A 370 8.52 6.29 -7.11
C GLN A 370 7.89 6.15 -5.72
N THR A 371 6.59 6.47 -5.56
CA THR A 371 5.88 6.32 -4.28
C THR A 371 5.78 4.87 -3.80
N LEU A 372 6.01 3.90 -4.68
CA LEU A 372 5.97 2.46 -4.39
C LEU A 372 7.34 1.81 -4.33
N THR A 373 8.39 2.52 -4.75
CA THR A 373 9.70 1.93 -5.03
C THR A 373 10.79 2.73 -4.31
N ILE A 374 11.41 3.71 -4.96
CA ILE A 374 12.57 4.41 -4.42
C ILE A 374 12.24 5.28 -3.19
N ASN A 375 11.03 5.83 -3.09
CA ASN A 375 10.65 6.69 -1.96
C ASN A 375 10.55 5.91 -0.65
N PRO A 376 9.79 4.79 -0.56
CA PRO A 376 9.82 3.95 0.62
C PRO A 376 11.21 3.33 0.84
N ALA A 377 11.99 3.01 -0.19
CA ALA A 377 13.38 2.53 0.00
C ALA A 377 14.24 3.55 0.77
N LYS A 378 14.11 4.86 0.46
CA LYS A 378 14.81 5.94 1.19
C LYS A 378 14.31 6.08 2.63
N GLN A 379 13.00 5.98 2.87
CA GLN A 379 12.42 6.01 4.23
C GLN A 379 12.90 4.85 5.08
N LEU A 380 13.23 3.73 4.43
CA LEU A 380 13.72 2.51 5.06
C LEU A 380 15.25 2.41 5.07
N GLY A 381 15.98 3.35 4.47
CA GLY A 381 17.45 3.32 4.41
C GLY A 381 18.01 2.13 3.62
N ILE A 382 17.28 1.65 2.61
CA ILE A 382 17.68 0.52 1.74
C ILE A 382 17.73 0.93 0.26
N ASP A 383 17.68 2.22 -0.05
CA ASP A 383 17.71 2.73 -1.42
C ASP A 383 19.03 2.46 -2.14
N HIS A 384 20.13 2.23 -1.41
CA HIS A 384 21.38 1.74 -1.98
C HIS A 384 21.31 0.27 -2.44
N ARG A 385 20.32 -0.50 -1.95
CA ARG A 385 20.12 -1.90 -2.31
C ARG A 385 19.04 -2.12 -3.35
N THR A 386 17.91 -1.43 -3.25
CA THR A 386 16.71 -1.75 -4.03
C THR A 386 15.86 -0.50 -4.28
N GLY A 387 14.68 -0.67 -4.89
CA GLY A 387 13.74 0.41 -5.19
C GLY A 387 13.98 1.13 -6.53
N SER A 388 14.98 0.72 -7.31
CA SER A 388 15.17 1.14 -8.71
C SER A 388 15.93 0.07 -9.50
N ILE A 389 15.80 0.08 -10.82
CA ILE A 389 16.56 -0.81 -11.71
C ILE A 389 17.86 -0.10 -12.09
N GLU A 390 18.92 -0.37 -11.33
CA GLU A 390 20.25 0.23 -11.52
C GLU A 390 21.36 -0.80 -11.29
N LEU A 391 22.50 -0.61 -11.96
CA LEU A 391 23.65 -1.52 -11.83
C LEU A 391 24.11 -1.63 -10.36
N GLY A 392 24.40 -2.85 -9.93
CA GLY A 392 24.87 -3.15 -8.56
C GLY A 392 23.77 -3.24 -7.49
N LYS A 393 22.53 -2.84 -7.80
CA LYS A 393 21.38 -3.06 -6.91
C LYS A 393 20.94 -4.53 -6.93
N ASP A 394 20.24 -4.93 -5.88
CA ASP A 394 19.58 -6.22 -5.78
C ASP A 394 18.58 -6.35 -6.94
N ALA A 395 18.57 -7.51 -7.59
CA ALA A 395 17.66 -7.81 -8.69
C ALA A 395 16.26 -8.17 -8.18
N ASP A 396 15.65 -7.22 -7.46
CA ASP A 396 14.26 -7.27 -7.00
C ASP A 396 13.36 -6.71 -8.12
N LEU A 397 12.93 -7.59 -9.02
CA LEU A 397 12.29 -7.23 -10.29
C LEU A 397 10.88 -7.79 -10.38
N VAL A 398 9.98 -7.07 -11.03
CA VAL A 398 8.62 -7.54 -11.32
C VAL A 398 8.35 -7.44 -12.81
N ILE A 399 7.83 -8.52 -13.38
CA ILE A 399 7.39 -8.58 -14.77
C ILE A 399 5.88 -8.48 -14.79
N TRP A 400 5.37 -7.44 -15.42
CA TRP A 400 3.96 -7.17 -15.61
C TRP A 400 3.56 -7.47 -17.04
N ASP A 401 2.35 -7.98 -17.25
CA ASP A 401 1.81 -8.15 -18.61
C ASP A 401 1.43 -6.82 -19.29
N GLY A 402 1.44 -5.72 -18.53
CA GLY A 402 1.15 -4.36 -18.95
C GLY A 402 1.79 -3.30 -18.07
N HIS A 403 1.40 -2.03 -18.25
CA HIS A 403 1.88 -0.97 -17.39
C HIS A 403 1.44 -1.17 -15.92
N PRO A 404 2.35 -1.20 -14.92
CA PRO A 404 2.01 -1.55 -13.54
C PRO A 404 0.94 -0.66 -12.91
N LEU A 405 0.85 0.61 -13.27
CA LEU A 405 -0.17 1.54 -12.75
C LEU A 405 -1.56 1.39 -13.43
N SER A 406 -1.73 0.44 -14.34
CA SER A 406 -3.02 0.16 -14.98
C SER A 406 -3.80 -0.89 -14.19
N VAL A 407 -5.10 -0.64 -13.99
CA VAL A 407 -6.03 -1.58 -13.35
C VAL A 407 -6.22 -2.90 -14.13
N TYR A 408 -5.86 -2.93 -15.41
CA TYR A 408 -5.95 -4.12 -16.25
C TYR A 408 -4.69 -5.00 -16.20
N SER A 409 -3.58 -4.48 -15.64
CA SER A 409 -2.32 -5.20 -15.63
C SER A 409 -2.24 -6.21 -14.50
N LYS A 410 -1.67 -7.36 -14.80
CA LYS A 410 -1.40 -8.45 -13.86
C LYS A 410 0.10 -8.61 -13.69
N CYS A 411 0.52 -8.82 -12.45
CA CYS A 411 1.88 -9.27 -12.16
C CYS A 411 2.05 -10.70 -12.69
N ALA A 412 2.96 -10.89 -13.65
CA ALA A 412 3.27 -12.18 -14.25
C ALA A 412 4.34 -12.93 -13.45
N MET A 413 5.34 -12.22 -12.92
CA MET A 413 6.45 -12.81 -12.18
C MET A 413 7.06 -11.81 -11.19
N THR A 414 7.45 -12.29 -10.01
CA THR A 414 8.16 -11.49 -9.00
C THR A 414 9.46 -12.19 -8.64
N LEU A 415 10.55 -11.44 -8.77
CA LEU A 415 11.91 -11.88 -8.50
C LEU A 415 12.45 -11.12 -7.28
N ILE A 416 13.13 -11.84 -6.39
CA ILE A 416 13.86 -11.27 -5.26
C ILE A 416 15.30 -11.74 -5.38
N GLU A 417 16.25 -10.81 -5.45
CA GLU A 417 17.67 -11.13 -5.63
C GLU A 417 17.88 -12.07 -6.82
N GLY A 418 17.14 -11.82 -7.91
CA GLY A 418 17.19 -12.61 -9.14
C GLY A 418 16.47 -13.96 -9.10
N GLU A 419 16.07 -14.46 -7.93
CA GLU A 419 15.34 -15.72 -7.77
C GLU A 419 13.83 -15.51 -7.96
N VAL A 420 13.16 -16.42 -8.66
CA VAL A 420 11.72 -16.32 -8.89
C VAL A 420 10.99 -16.81 -7.63
N PHE A 421 10.25 -15.90 -6.97
CA PHE A 421 9.43 -16.23 -5.81
C PHE A 421 7.95 -16.35 -6.15
N PHE A 422 7.51 -15.73 -7.25
CA PHE A 422 6.15 -15.88 -7.77
C PHE A 422 6.16 -15.97 -9.30
N GLU A 423 5.34 -16.87 -9.81
CA GLU A 423 5.07 -17.07 -11.23
C GLU A 423 3.55 -17.28 -11.38
N ARG A 424 2.89 -16.43 -12.17
CA ARG A 424 1.44 -16.55 -12.37
C ARG A 424 1.11 -17.81 -13.18
N ARG A 425 0.21 -18.62 -12.64
CA ARG A 425 -0.27 -19.89 -13.25
C ARG A 425 -1.78 -20.12 -13.09
N ASP A 426 -2.50 -19.09 -12.64
CA ASP A 426 -3.94 -19.21 -12.43
C ASP A 426 -4.68 -19.58 -13.73
N ALA A 427 -5.84 -20.22 -13.62
CA ALA A 427 -6.66 -20.67 -14.76
C ALA A 427 -7.11 -19.52 -15.68
N PHE A 428 -6.95 -18.28 -15.23
CA PHE A 428 -7.24 -17.06 -15.97
C PHE A 428 -6.05 -16.51 -16.76
N GLY A 429 -4.85 -17.04 -16.52
CA GLY A 429 -3.63 -16.76 -17.27
C GLY A 429 -3.24 -15.28 -17.42
N VAL A 430 -2.14 -15.08 -18.12
CA VAL A 430 -1.86 -13.83 -18.83
C VAL A 430 -2.46 -14.00 -20.21
N ASP A 431 -3.59 -13.33 -20.49
CA ASP A 431 -4.15 -13.32 -21.84
C ASP A 431 -3.18 -12.58 -22.76
N ARG A 432 -2.51 -13.33 -23.63
CA ARG A 432 -1.52 -12.80 -24.56
C ARG A 432 -2.17 -11.96 -25.68
N ASN A 433 -3.48 -12.04 -25.84
CA ASN A 433 -4.25 -11.32 -26.86
C ASN A 433 -5.02 -10.12 -26.29
N SER A 434 -5.03 -9.94 -24.96
CA SER A 434 -5.65 -8.76 -24.35
C SER A 434 -4.91 -7.50 -24.82
N ILE A 435 -5.64 -6.43 -25.10
CA ILE A 435 -5.07 -5.12 -25.42
C ILE A 435 -4.51 -4.53 -24.12
N ILE A 436 -3.37 -5.06 -23.69
CA ILE A 436 -2.73 -4.57 -22.48
C ILE A 436 -1.89 -3.37 -22.88
N LYS A 437 -2.36 -2.18 -22.51
CA LYS A 437 -1.62 -0.95 -22.78
C LYS A 437 -0.33 -0.97 -21.96
N THR A 438 0.81 -1.07 -22.64
CA THR A 438 2.14 -0.89 -22.05
C THR A 438 2.47 0.58 -21.78
N HIS A 439 1.61 1.50 -22.26
CA HIS A 439 1.65 2.95 -22.04
C HIS A 439 0.35 3.41 -21.39
N LEU A 440 0.40 4.40 -20.51
CA LEU A 440 -0.82 5.06 -20.04
C LEU A 440 -1.17 6.22 -20.99
N ASP A 441 -2.44 6.33 -21.39
CA ASP A 441 -2.91 7.51 -22.11
C ASP A 441 -3.22 8.62 -21.08
N PRO A 442 -2.53 9.76 -21.08
CA PRO A 442 -2.86 10.86 -20.19
C PRO A 442 -4.16 11.52 -20.70
N GLN A 443 -5.30 11.14 -20.13
CA GLN A 443 -6.49 11.99 -20.26
C GLN A 443 -6.30 13.21 -19.36
N GLY A 444 -5.89 14.32 -19.98
CA GLY A 444 -5.91 15.64 -19.35
C GLY A 444 -7.36 16.05 -19.11
N ALA A 445 -7.93 15.62 -17.98
CA ALA A 445 -9.25 16.08 -17.58
C ALA A 445 -9.14 17.55 -17.15
N LYS A 446 -9.58 18.45 -18.03
CA LYS A 446 -9.96 19.80 -17.64
C LYS A 446 -11.32 19.70 -16.97
N THR A 447 -11.42 19.99 -15.68
CA THR A 447 -12.72 20.08 -15.00
C THR A 447 -12.82 21.32 -14.16
N GLU A 448 -13.32 22.39 -14.77
CA GLU A 448 -14.29 23.29 -14.13
C GLU A 448 -15.31 23.64 -15.22
N ALA A 449 -16.36 22.81 -15.36
CA ALA A 449 -17.56 23.22 -16.07
C ALA A 449 -18.46 23.94 -15.05
N PRO A 450 -18.94 25.17 -15.34
CA PRO A 450 -19.85 25.85 -14.46
C PRO A 450 -21.14 25.04 -14.28
N LEU A 451 -21.69 25.03 -13.06
CA LEU A 451 -22.97 24.41 -12.77
C LEU A 451 -24.05 25.02 -13.68
N PRO A 452 -24.84 24.21 -14.42
CA PRO A 452 -25.97 24.70 -15.18
C PRO A 452 -26.90 25.54 -14.30
N ALA A 453 -27.37 26.68 -14.80
CA ALA A 453 -28.53 27.37 -14.23
C ALA A 453 -29.71 26.38 -14.16
N LYS A 454 -30.59 26.52 -13.16
CA LYS A 454 -31.80 25.72 -13.01
C LYS A 454 -32.71 25.86 -14.24
N SER A 455 -32.44 25.07 -15.27
CA SER A 455 -33.36 24.78 -16.37
C SER A 455 -33.99 23.42 -16.11
N ASN A 456 -35.28 23.29 -16.40
CA ASN A 456 -35.97 22.00 -16.33
C ASN A 456 -35.51 21.04 -17.44
N ALA A 457 -34.67 21.48 -18.37
CA ALA A 457 -34.02 20.63 -19.35
C ALA A 457 -32.53 20.97 -19.55
N TYR A 458 -31.69 19.96 -19.73
CA TYR A 458 -30.30 20.12 -20.13
C TYR A 458 -29.90 19.08 -21.20
N ALA A 459 -28.88 19.43 -21.98
CA ALA A 459 -28.34 18.60 -23.04
C ALA A 459 -26.84 18.38 -22.83
N ILE A 460 -26.40 17.14 -22.68
CA ILE A 460 -24.97 16.79 -22.74
C ILE A 460 -24.66 16.47 -24.20
N VAL A 461 -23.74 17.21 -24.82
CA VAL A 461 -23.56 17.19 -26.28
C VAL A 461 -22.14 16.75 -26.66
N GLY A 462 -22.04 15.78 -27.57
CA GLY A 462 -20.78 15.37 -28.19
C GLY A 462 -19.91 14.46 -27.31
N ALA A 463 -20.47 13.84 -26.28
CA ALA A 463 -19.77 12.87 -25.44
C ALA A 463 -19.79 11.47 -26.05
N THR A 464 -18.82 10.63 -25.64
CA THR A 464 -18.90 9.19 -25.86
C THR A 464 -19.89 8.60 -24.84
N LEU A 465 -21.06 8.18 -25.30
CA LEU A 465 -22.12 7.65 -24.45
C LEU A 465 -22.02 6.13 -24.36
N HIS A 466 -22.17 5.58 -23.16
CA HIS A 466 -22.17 4.14 -22.89
C HIS A 466 -23.55 3.72 -22.36
N PRO A 467 -24.57 3.47 -23.21
CA PRO A 467 -25.93 3.20 -22.74
C PRO A 467 -26.09 1.89 -21.97
N VAL A 468 -25.10 0.98 -22.06
CA VAL A 468 -25.04 -0.41 -21.56
C VAL A 468 -26.13 -1.36 -22.04
N SER A 469 -27.28 -0.87 -22.48
CA SER A 469 -28.35 -1.61 -23.15
C SER A 469 -28.16 -1.72 -24.67
N GLY A 470 -27.12 -1.07 -25.21
CA GLY A 470 -26.81 -1.02 -26.64
C GLY A 470 -25.35 -0.58 -26.88
N PRO A 471 -24.95 -0.42 -28.14
CA PRO A 471 -23.59 -0.03 -28.50
C PRO A 471 -23.23 1.39 -28.00
N THR A 472 -21.93 1.63 -27.81
CA THR A 472 -21.36 2.94 -27.52
C THR A 472 -21.67 3.94 -28.65
N ILE A 473 -21.94 5.20 -28.28
CA ILE A 473 -22.22 6.30 -29.22
C ILE A 473 -21.11 7.34 -29.10
N GLU A 474 -20.20 7.42 -30.06
CA GLU A 474 -18.93 8.19 -29.96
C GLU A 474 -19.08 9.72 -29.94
N SER A 475 -20.20 10.25 -30.40
CA SER A 475 -20.47 11.70 -30.40
C SER A 475 -21.94 11.95 -30.12
N GLY A 476 -22.44 11.30 -29.07
CA GLY A 476 -23.84 11.31 -28.72
C GLY A 476 -24.26 12.58 -27.99
N THR A 477 -25.56 12.82 -28.04
CA THR A 477 -26.27 13.84 -27.27
C THR A 477 -27.29 13.15 -26.36
N ILE A 478 -27.33 13.54 -25.09
CA ILE A 478 -28.37 13.16 -24.12
C ILE A 478 -29.18 14.40 -23.80
N ILE A 479 -30.50 14.30 -23.90
CA ILE A 479 -31.44 15.31 -23.40
C ILE A 479 -32.06 14.79 -22.12
N VAL A 480 -31.97 15.58 -21.07
CA VAL A 480 -32.65 15.35 -19.80
C VAL A 480 -33.68 16.44 -19.61
N ARG A 481 -34.93 16.07 -19.33
CA ARG A 481 -36.03 16.98 -19.02
C ARG A 481 -36.77 16.45 -17.79
N ASP A 482 -37.06 17.34 -16.84
CA ASP A 482 -37.81 17.02 -15.61
C ASP A 482 -37.23 15.81 -14.86
N GLY A 483 -35.89 15.74 -14.80
CA GLY A 483 -35.15 14.66 -14.15
C GLY A 483 -35.13 13.31 -14.89
N LYS A 484 -35.69 13.24 -16.11
CA LYS A 484 -35.73 12.01 -16.92
C LYS A 484 -34.94 12.19 -18.21
N ILE A 485 -34.31 11.11 -18.66
CA ILE A 485 -33.70 11.06 -19.99
C ILE A 485 -34.84 11.07 -21.02
N GLU A 486 -34.96 12.16 -21.78
CA GLU A 486 -35.96 12.35 -22.84
C GLU A 486 -35.50 11.72 -24.15
N ALA A 487 -34.21 11.85 -24.49
CA ALA A 487 -33.64 11.32 -25.72
C ALA A 487 -32.13 11.08 -25.62
N VAL A 488 -31.63 10.06 -26.34
CA VAL A 488 -30.21 9.71 -26.44
C VAL A 488 -29.90 9.31 -27.89
N GLY A 489 -28.82 9.83 -28.47
CA GLY A 489 -28.41 9.47 -29.83
C GLY A 489 -27.41 10.44 -30.45
N GLU A 490 -26.91 10.13 -31.65
CA GLU A 490 -25.94 10.98 -32.37
C GLU A 490 -26.53 12.30 -32.86
N ARG A 491 -27.81 12.29 -33.26
CA ARG A 491 -28.48 13.43 -33.92
C ARG A 491 -29.76 13.82 -33.18
N VAL A 492 -29.64 14.04 -31.86
CA VAL A 492 -30.78 14.46 -31.04
C VAL A 492 -30.95 15.99 -31.12
N PRO A 493 -32.10 16.49 -31.56
CA PRO A 493 -32.39 17.93 -31.53
C PRO A 493 -32.39 18.45 -30.09
N ILE A 494 -31.69 19.55 -29.85
CA ILE A 494 -31.62 20.15 -28.53
C ILE A 494 -32.82 21.08 -28.35
N PRO A 495 -33.65 20.87 -27.31
CA PRO A 495 -34.82 21.71 -27.07
C PRO A 495 -34.44 23.16 -26.83
N THR A 496 -35.27 24.09 -27.32
CA THR A 496 -35.12 25.52 -27.02
C THR A 496 -35.14 25.76 -25.51
N GLY A 497 -34.15 26.50 -25.00
CA GLY A 497 -34.01 26.81 -23.57
C GLY A 497 -33.37 25.71 -22.72
N ALA A 498 -32.98 24.56 -23.29
CA ALA A 498 -32.21 23.56 -22.58
C ALA A 498 -30.79 24.06 -22.30
N THR A 499 -30.27 23.86 -21.08
CA THR A 499 -28.88 24.20 -20.78
C THR A 499 -27.94 23.22 -21.47
N ARG A 500 -27.02 23.72 -22.29
CA ARG A 500 -26.00 22.89 -22.95
C ARG A 500 -24.82 22.65 -22.03
N ILE A 501 -24.45 21.38 -21.91
CA ILE A 501 -23.24 20.88 -21.26
C ILE A 501 -22.37 20.28 -22.36
N GLU A 502 -21.16 20.80 -22.56
CA GLU A 502 -20.27 20.28 -23.60
C GLU A 502 -19.58 19.01 -23.10
N GLY A 503 -19.82 17.91 -23.81
CA GLY A 503 -19.38 16.56 -23.46
C GLY A 503 -18.18 16.08 -24.28
N ARG A 504 -17.64 16.87 -25.20
CA ARG A 504 -16.57 16.45 -26.11
C ARG A 504 -15.33 15.98 -25.36
N GLY A 505 -14.89 14.76 -25.67
CA GLY A 505 -13.76 14.11 -25.00
C GLY A 505 -14.10 13.55 -23.61
N LEU A 506 -15.34 13.67 -23.16
CA LEU A 506 -15.84 13.07 -21.93
C LEU A 506 -16.64 11.79 -22.27
N HIS A 507 -16.69 10.90 -21.28
CA HIS A 507 -17.48 9.67 -21.35
C HIS A 507 -18.67 9.78 -20.40
N VAL A 508 -19.85 9.39 -20.86
CA VAL A 508 -21.07 9.34 -20.03
C VAL A 508 -21.49 7.90 -19.83
N TYR A 509 -21.56 7.48 -18.57
CA TYR A 509 -22.06 6.17 -18.13
C TYR A 509 -23.34 6.34 -17.30
N PRO A 510 -24.19 5.31 -17.19
CA PRO A 510 -25.16 5.23 -16.12
C PRO A 510 -24.45 5.39 -14.77
N GLY A 511 -25.07 6.11 -13.84
CA GLY A 511 -24.55 6.24 -12.49
C GLY A 511 -24.41 4.87 -11.83
N PHE A 512 -23.29 4.66 -11.14
CA PHE A 512 -23.02 3.40 -10.46
C PHE A 512 -23.96 3.23 -9.26
N ILE A 513 -24.21 1.96 -8.94
CA ILE A 513 -25.08 1.53 -7.85
C ILE A 513 -24.24 0.72 -6.87
N ASP A 514 -24.12 1.19 -5.63
CA ASP A 514 -23.56 0.40 -4.53
C ASP A 514 -24.64 -0.53 -3.99
N GLY A 515 -24.45 -1.84 -4.20
CA GLY A 515 -25.42 -2.88 -3.87
C GLY A 515 -25.50 -3.25 -2.39
N GLY A 516 -24.72 -2.62 -1.51
CA GLY A 516 -24.80 -2.88 -0.07
C GLY A 516 -23.85 -2.00 0.73
N SER A 517 -24.40 -0.96 1.35
CA SER A 517 -23.64 0.06 2.06
C SER A 517 -24.25 0.36 3.43
N GLN A 518 -23.48 1.05 4.27
CA GLN A 518 -23.94 1.68 5.52
C GLN A 518 -23.96 3.20 5.40
N MET A 519 -23.77 3.73 4.19
CA MET A 519 -23.74 5.16 3.92
C MET A 519 -25.04 5.84 4.36
N GLY A 520 -24.89 6.92 5.14
CA GLY A 520 -26.02 7.66 5.71
C GLY A 520 -26.53 7.10 7.03
N ILE A 521 -26.10 5.91 7.49
CA ILE A 521 -26.45 5.39 8.83
C ILE A 521 -25.21 5.07 9.68
N ALA A 522 -24.01 5.28 9.12
CA ALA A 522 -22.75 5.13 9.83
C ALA A 522 -21.76 6.18 9.33
N GLU A 523 -21.33 7.08 10.23
CA GLU A 523 -20.43 8.17 9.87
C GLU A 523 -18.99 7.91 10.34
N ILE A 524 -18.76 7.76 11.66
CA ILE A 524 -17.43 7.71 12.25
C ILE A 524 -17.32 6.52 13.22
N SER A 525 -16.62 5.45 12.82
CA SER A 525 -16.65 4.16 13.54
C SER A 525 -16.27 4.22 15.04
N PRO A 526 -15.33 5.06 15.51
CA PRO A 526 -15.05 5.21 16.93
C PRO A 526 -16.08 6.00 17.75
N ILE A 527 -17.05 6.65 17.12
CA ILE A 527 -18.04 7.52 17.79
C ILE A 527 -19.38 6.77 17.81
N PRO A 528 -19.78 6.15 18.94
CA PRO A 528 -20.97 5.31 19.00
C PRO A 528 -22.25 6.03 18.56
N VAL A 529 -22.39 7.30 18.91
CA VAL A 529 -23.56 8.13 18.53
C VAL A 529 -23.64 8.45 17.03
N SER A 530 -22.67 8.00 16.24
CA SER A 530 -22.65 8.18 14.79
C SER A 530 -22.86 6.87 14.01
N LEU A 531 -23.29 5.82 14.72
CA LEU A 531 -23.49 4.47 14.19
C LEU A 531 -24.91 3.98 14.50
N ASP A 532 -25.76 3.98 13.48
CA ASP A 532 -27.11 3.41 13.48
C ASP A 532 -27.17 2.10 12.66
N ASN A 533 -26.01 1.42 12.55
CA ASN A 533 -25.79 0.19 11.77
C ASN A 533 -25.50 -1.04 12.65
N THR A 534 -25.65 -0.90 13.97
CA THR A 534 -25.39 -1.97 14.94
C THR A 534 -26.43 -1.88 16.05
N GLU A 535 -27.29 -2.89 16.19
CA GLU A 535 -28.35 -2.92 17.20
C GLU A 535 -28.24 -4.17 18.09
N LEU A 536 -28.77 -4.11 19.32
CA LEU A 536 -28.77 -5.21 20.27
C LEU A 536 -29.99 -6.11 20.08
N GLY A 537 -29.77 -7.40 19.79
CA GLY A 537 -30.84 -8.38 19.66
C GLY A 537 -30.53 -9.42 18.59
N SER A 538 -31.30 -10.50 18.52
CA SER A 538 -31.08 -11.56 17.52
C SER A 538 -32.04 -11.51 16.32
N ILE A 539 -33.23 -10.91 16.48
CA ILE A 539 -34.27 -10.85 15.44
C ILE A 539 -34.99 -9.51 15.57
N GLN A 540 -34.74 -8.60 14.62
CA GLN A 540 -35.31 -7.24 14.61
C GLN A 540 -35.79 -6.83 13.19
N PRO A 541 -36.77 -7.53 12.60
CA PRO A 541 -37.29 -7.22 11.27
C PRO A 541 -38.09 -5.91 11.23
N ASP A 542 -38.38 -5.34 12.41
CA ASP A 542 -39.10 -4.10 12.61
C ASP A 542 -38.25 -2.83 12.48
N LEU A 543 -36.91 -2.94 12.40
CA LEU A 543 -36.03 -1.79 12.20
C LEU A 543 -36.16 -1.20 10.79
N ASP A 544 -36.30 0.12 10.72
CA ASP A 544 -36.42 0.87 9.47
C ASP A 544 -35.22 1.80 9.26
N VAL A 545 -34.39 1.49 8.27
CA VAL A 545 -33.22 2.28 7.84
C VAL A 545 -33.60 3.72 7.51
N LEU A 546 -34.81 3.97 7.01
CA LEU A 546 -35.26 5.31 6.67
C LEU A 546 -35.27 6.25 7.89
N THR A 547 -35.48 5.70 9.09
CA THR A 547 -35.51 6.48 10.34
C THR A 547 -34.14 7.07 10.69
N ALA A 548 -33.06 6.38 10.32
CA ALA A 548 -31.69 6.75 10.68
C ALA A 548 -30.91 7.42 9.55
N LEU A 549 -31.53 7.59 8.36
CA LEU A 549 -30.81 8.08 7.19
C LEU A 549 -30.43 9.56 7.34
N PHE A 550 -29.15 9.81 7.59
CA PHE A 550 -28.54 11.13 7.66
C PHE A 550 -28.28 11.67 6.25
N VAL A 551 -29.11 12.64 5.82
CA VAL A 551 -29.09 13.18 4.44
C VAL A 551 -27.94 14.17 4.20
N GLU A 552 -27.29 14.65 5.24
CA GLU A 552 -26.08 15.48 5.18
C GLU A 552 -24.77 14.70 5.40
N SER A 553 -24.82 13.36 5.33
CA SER A 553 -23.62 12.51 5.42
C SER A 553 -22.50 13.01 4.52
N ALA A 554 -21.29 13.13 5.08
CA ALA A 554 -20.12 13.55 4.32
C ALA A 554 -19.67 12.51 3.29
N HIS A 555 -20.13 11.26 3.43
CA HIS A 555 -19.83 10.16 2.52
C HIS A 555 -20.47 10.32 1.13
N TYR A 556 -21.57 11.10 1.02
CA TYR A 556 -22.25 11.31 -0.27
C TYR A 556 -21.40 12.05 -1.30
N GLY A 557 -20.57 13.00 -0.86
CA GLY A 557 -19.69 13.78 -1.73
C GLY A 557 -18.68 12.89 -2.46
N PRO A 558 -17.83 12.15 -1.74
CA PRO A 558 -16.90 11.18 -2.31
C PRO A 558 -17.57 10.12 -3.18
N ALA A 559 -18.75 9.62 -2.78
CA ALA A 559 -19.51 8.65 -3.57
C ALA A 559 -19.87 9.20 -4.96
N ARG A 560 -20.49 10.40 -4.99
CA ARG A 560 -20.86 11.08 -6.25
C ARG A 560 -19.65 11.44 -7.08
N TYR A 561 -18.56 11.86 -6.45
CA TYR A 561 -17.31 12.18 -7.14
C TYR A 561 -16.72 10.95 -7.86
N ASN A 562 -16.97 9.74 -7.35
CA ASN A 562 -16.58 8.48 -7.97
C ASN A 562 -17.67 7.86 -8.86
N GLY A 563 -18.75 8.59 -9.13
CA GLY A 563 -19.82 8.17 -10.03
C GLY A 563 -20.89 7.27 -9.40
N VAL A 564 -20.88 7.06 -8.08
CA VAL A 564 -21.94 6.35 -7.36
C VAL A 564 -23.11 7.30 -7.12
N LEU A 565 -24.26 7.01 -7.75
CA LEU A 565 -25.46 7.85 -7.67
C LEU A 565 -26.60 7.20 -6.88
N ASN A 566 -26.57 5.87 -6.72
CA ASN A 566 -27.56 5.13 -5.95
C ASN A 566 -26.84 4.16 -5.01
N VAL A 567 -27.42 3.95 -3.84
CA VAL A 567 -26.88 3.08 -2.81
C VAL A 567 -28.03 2.29 -2.19
N PHE A 568 -27.86 0.98 -2.04
CA PHE A 568 -28.70 0.17 -1.17
C PHE A 568 -28.12 0.22 0.24
N THR A 569 -28.66 1.13 1.07
CA THR A 569 -28.26 1.25 2.47
C THR A 569 -28.95 0.17 3.30
N ARG A 570 -28.16 -0.57 4.08
CA ARG A 570 -28.64 -1.65 4.94
C ARG A 570 -27.96 -1.63 6.30
N ASN A 571 -28.70 -2.08 7.31
CA ASN A 571 -28.13 -2.46 8.60
C ASN A 571 -27.29 -3.76 8.46
N THR A 572 -26.34 -4.00 9.36
CA THR A 572 -25.42 -5.18 9.32
C THR A 572 -25.68 -6.21 10.39
#